data_AF-A0A5C1A0L9-F1
#
_entry.id   AF-A0A5C1A0L9-F1
#
_cell.length_a   1.000
_cell.length_b   1.000
_cell.length_c   1.000
_cell.angle_alpha   90.00
_cell.angle_beta   90.00
_cell.angle_gamma   90.00
#
_symmetry.space_group_name_H-M   'P 1'
#
loop_
_entity.id
_entity.type
_entity.pdbx_description
1 polymer ?
#
loop_
_entity_poly.entity_id
_entity_poly.type
_entity_poly.pdbx_seq_one_letter_code
_entity_poly.pdbx_strand_id
1 'polypeptide(L)'
;MFYIRCPYTHEYHSEEEFKPCGQAQIRRAESPVSTSDEQWGDYLFFRDNIRGVHHEMWMHLPTRRYFNVTRHTVTNEILETWRIGEEPRYRTDGRGGVIDTQADNDGEEVA
;
A
#
# COMPACT_ATOMS: atom_id res chain seq x y z
N MET A 1 -17.06 -0.26 -8.33
CA MET A 1 -17.48 -0.33 -6.93
C MET A 1 -16.96 -1.61 -6.33
N PHE A 2 -15.99 -1.51 -5.43
CA PHE A 2 -15.45 -2.64 -4.67
C PHE A 2 -15.57 -2.37 -3.16
N TYR A 3 -15.38 -3.41 -2.35
CA TYR A 3 -15.46 -3.33 -0.90
C TYR A 3 -14.07 -3.35 -0.29
N ILE A 4 -13.81 -2.48 0.68
CA ILE A 4 -12.55 -2.41 1.41
C ILE A 4 -12.80 -2.77 2.86
N ARG A 5 -12.00 -3.70 3.40
CA ARG A 5 -12.04 -4.02 4.83
C ARG A 5 -11.19 -3.02 5.61
N CYS A 6 -11.79 -2.24 6.50
CA CYS A 6 -11.03 -1.32 7.32
C CYS A 6 -10.27 -2.08 8.44
N PRO A 7 -8.94 -1.91 8.60
CA PRO A 7 -8.17 -2.63 9.63
C PRO A 7 -8.40 -2.12 11.06
N TYR A 8 -9.22 -1.07 11.22
CA TYR A 8 -9.58 -0.49 12.52
C TYR A 8 -10.99 -0.85 12.97
N THR A 9 -11.97 -0.86 12.06
CA THR A 9 -13.35 -1.28 12.38
C THR A 9 -13.58 -2.76 12.14
N HIS A 10 -12.70 -3.41 11.36
CA HIS A 10 -12.76 -4.83 10.97
C HIS A 10 -13.97 -5.20 10.08
N GLU A 11 -14.69 -4.20 9.60
CA GLU A 11 -15.87 -4.29 8.73
C GLU A 11 -15.50 -3.97 7.28
N TYR A 12 -16.33 -4.45 6.35
CA TYR A 12 -16.26 -4.12 4.93
C TYR A 12 -17.19 -2.95 4.64
N HIS A 13 -16.66 -1.93 3.97
CA HIS A 13 -17.43 -0.77 3.52
C HIS A 13 -17.26 -0.58 2.01
N SER A 14 -18.20 0.15 1.40
CA SER A 14 -18.13 0.54 -0.01
C SER A 14 -16.93 1.47 -0.24
N GLU A 15 -16.30 1.39 -1.41
CA GLU A 15 -15.24 2.30 -1.88
C GLU A 15 -15.57 3.79 -1.64
N GLU A 16 -16.84 4.19 -1.79
CA GLU A 16 -17.30 5.58 -1.61
C GLU A 16 -17.07 6.15 -0.20
N GLU A 17 -16.95 5.28 0.82
CA GLU A 17 -16.64 5.69 2.19
C GLU A 17 -15.14 5.97 2.41
N PHE A 18 -14.32 5.75 1.37
CA PHE A 18 -12.88 5.91 1.44
C PHE A 18 -12.35 6.93 0.44
N LYS A 19 -11.21 7.53 0.79
CA LYS A 19 -10.47 8.44 -0.08
C LYS A 19 -9.10 7.87 -0.43
N PRO A 20 -8.77 7.66 -1.71
CA PRO A 20 -7.43 7.28 -2.13
C PRO A 20 -6.47 8.44 -1.88
N CYS A 21 -5.28 8.12 -1.36
CA CYS A 21 -4.25 9.08 -0.97
C CYS A 21 -2.91 8.84 -1.70
N GLY A 22 -2.91 8.01 -2.74
CA GLY A 22 -1.74 7.71 -3.57
C GLY A 22 -0.96 6.48 -3.09
N GLN A 23 0.32 6.41 -3.46
CA GLN A 23 1.22 5.31 -3.10
C GLN A 23 1.45 5.24 -1.59
N ALA A 24 1.51 4.01 -1.05
CA ALA A 24 1.81 3.76 0.35
C ALA A 24 3.31 3.85 0.67
N GLN A 25 3.63 3.92 1.97
CA GLN A 25 4.98 3.79 2.51
C GLN A 25 6.02 4.83 2.03
N ILE A 26 5.59 5.95 1.45
CA ILE A 26 6.49 7.05 1.13
C ILE A 26 6.83 7.82 2.40
N ARG A 27 8.10 7.78 2.78
CA ARG A 27 8.60 8.46 3.97
C ARG A 27 9.23 9.78 3.60
N ARG A 28 8.87 10.82 4.34
CA ARG A 28 9.57 12.09 4.31
C ARG A 28 10.94 11.91 4.95
N ALA A 29 11.98 12.51 4.36
CA ALA A 29 13.29 12.59 4.99
C ALA A 29 13.20 13.25 6.38
N GLU A 30 13.88 12.69 7.37
CA GLU A 30 13.86 13.17 8.76
C GLU A 30 14.42 14.60 8.88
N SER A 31 15.41 14.93 8.04
CA SER A 31 15.97 16.27 7.92
C SER A 31 15.84 16.78 6.47
N PRO A 32 14.73 17.48 6.15
CA PRO A 32 14.52 18.05 4.82
C PRO A 32 15.58 19.08 4.42
N VAL A 33 16.10 19.83 5.39
CA VAL A 33 17.07 20.92 5.15
C VAL A 33 18.43 20.38 4.68
N SER A 34 18.77 19.13 5.04
CA SER A 34 20.00 18.47 4.59
C SER A 34 19.79 17.53 3.40
N THR A 35 18.58 17.47 2.85
CA THR A 35 18.26 16.65 1.67
C THR A 35 18.66 17.43 0.41
N SER A 36 19.23 16.75 -0.60
CA SER A 36 19.55 17.45 -1.85
C SER A 36 18.28 17.87 -2.60
N ASP A 37 18.39 18.86 -3.48
CA ASP A 37 17.25 19.32 -4.29
C ASP A 37 16.67 18.19 -5.15
N GLU A 38 17.53 17.31 -5.68
CA GLU A 38 17.10 16.13 -6.46
C GLU A 38 16.28 15.16 -5.60
N GLN A 39 16.80 14.77 -4.44
CA GLN A 39 16.11 13.86 -3.52
C GLN A 39 14.80 14.47 -2.99
N TRP A 40 14.79 15.78 -2.76
CA TRP A 40 13.59 16.49 -2.33
C TRP A 40 12.57 16.58 -3.47
N GLY A 41 13.02 16.81 -4.70
CA GLY A 41 12.20 16.76 -5.92
C GLY A 41 11.54 15.39 -6.11
N ASP A 42 12.30 14.31 -5.94
CA ASP A 42 11.80 12.92 -5.97
C ASP A 42 10.69 12.72 -4.93
N TYR A 43 10.93 13.15 -3.69
CA TYR A 43 9.93 13.06 -2.63
C TYR A 43 8.67 13.90 -2.90
N LEU A 44 8.79 15.09 -3.47
CA LEU A 44 7.65 15.98 -3.69
C LEU A 44 6.78 15.55 -4.88
N PHE A 45 7.40 15.10 -5.97
CA PHE A 45 6.72 14.99 -7.27
C PHE A 45 6.60 13.57 -7.80
N PHE A 46 7.48 12.64 -7.43
CA PHE A 46 7.55 11.33 -8.05
C PHE A 46 6.88 10.24 -7.23
N ARG A 47 6.04 9.43 -7.88
CA ARG A 47 5.31 8.31 -7.30
C ARG A 47 5.30 7.17 -8.31
N ASP A 48 5.31 5.94 -7.82
CA ASP A 48 5.11 4.78 -8.67
C ASP A 48 3.66 4.71 -9.15
N ASN A 49 3.50 4.38 -10.43
CA ASN A 49 2.19 4.19 -11.07
C ASN A 49 2.13 2.79 -11.70
N ILE A 50 2.11 1.78 -10.84
CA ILE A 50 2.22 0.38 -11.25
C ILE A 50 0.93 -0.12 -11.90
N ARG A 51 1.07 -0.72 -13.08
CA ARG A 51 0.02 -1.52 -13.71
C ARG A 51 0.12 -2.97 -13.20
N GLY A 52 -0.73 -3.33 -12.25
CA GLY A 52 -0.65 -4.61 -11.55
C GLY A 52 -0.81 -4.42 -10.05
N VAL A 53 -0.16 -5.24 -9.24
CA VAL A 53 -0.21 -5.13 -7.78
C VAL A 53 0.54 -3.90 -7.28
N HIS A 54 -0.17 -3.05 -6.55
CA HIS A 54 0.29 -1.75 -6.05
C HIS A 54 -0.08 -1.58 -4.57
N HIS A 55 0.81 -0.94 -3.81
CA HIS A 55 0.56 -0.56 -2.43
C HIS A 55 0.09 0.89 -2.38
N GLU A 56 -1.14 1.09 -1.91
CA GLU A 56 -1.82 2.38 -1.90
C GLU A 56 -2.18 2.76 -0.46
N MET A 57 -2.19 4.06 -0.18
CA MET A 57 -2.68 4.61 1.08
C MET A 57 -4.12 5.11 0.89
N TRP A 58 -4.98 4.80 1.84
CA TRP A 58 -6.38 5.16 1.84
C TRP A 58 -6.80 5.74 3.19
N MET A 59 -7.76 6.65 3.19
CA MET A 59 -8.41 7.18 4.39
C MET A 59 -9.85 6.70 4.48
N HIS A 60 -10.26 6.16 5.62
CA HIS A 60 -11.66 5.85 5.91
C HIS A 60 -12.37 7.12 6.40
N LEU A 61 -13.26 7.70 5.61
CA LEU A 61 -13.82 9.05 5.85
C LEU A 61 -14.55 9.19 7.20
N PRO A 62 -15.40 8.23 7.64
CA PRO A 62 -16.05 8.27 8.95
C PRO A 62 -15.09 8.30 10.14
N THR A 63 -14.02 7.49 10.10
CA THR A 63 -13.06 7.37 11.23
C THR A 63 -11.85 8.30 11.10
N ARG A 64 -11.63 8.85 9.89
CA ARG A 64 -10.48 9.70 9.50
C ARG A 64 -9.11 9.05 9.72
N ARG A 65 -9.06 7.72 9.76
CA ARG A 65 -7.80 6.97 9.90
C ARG A 65 -7.25 6.60 8.53
N TYR A 66 -5.93 6.76 8.40
CA TYR A 66 -5.17 6.27 7.26
C TYR A 66 -4.80 4.81 7.47
N PHE A 67 -4.79 4.04 6.38
CA PHE A 67 -4.30 2.67 6.32
C PHE A 67 -3.81 2.39 4.91
N ASN A 68 -3.18 1.23 4.72
CA ASN A 68 -2.65 0.81 3.43
C ASN A 68 -3.48 -0.33 2.84
N VAL A 69 -3.46 -0.43 1.51
CA VAL A 69 -4.18 -1.41 0.71
C VAL A 69 -3.26 -1.97 -0.37
N THR A 70 -3.27 -3.28 -0.56
CA THR A 70 -2.57 -3.94 -1.67
C THR A 70 -3.65 -4.28 -2.66
N ARG A 71 -3.62 -3.59 -3.80
CA ARG A 71 -4.66 -3.67 -4.80
C ARG A 71 -4.05 -3.97 -6.16
N HIS A 72 -4.70 -4.84 -6.92
CA HIS A 72 -4.37 -4.99 -8.33
C HIS A 72 -5.06 -3.88 -9.14
N THR A 73 -4.28 -2.94 -9.68
CA THR A 73 -4.79 -1.70 -10.28
C THR A 73 -5.62 -1.91 -11.55
N VAL A 74 -5.44 -3.04 -12.25
CA VAL A 74 -6.23 -3.41 -13.45
C VAL A 74 -7.57 -4.08 -13.10
N THR A 75 -7.61 -5.00 -12.13
CA THR A 75 -8.80 -5.79 -11.80
C THR A 75 -9.61 -5.19 -10.65
N ASN A 76 -9.02 -4.27 -9.89
CA ASN A 76 -9.51 -3.72 -8.62
C ASN A 76 -9.66 -4.75 -7.49
N GLU A 77 -9.02 -5.92 -7.63
CA GLU A 77 -8.96 -6.89 -6.55
C GLU A 77 -8.13 -6.34 -5.38
N ILE A 78 -8.67 -6.45 -4.17
CA ILE A 78 -7.96 -6.12 -2.94
C ILE A 78 -7.42 -7.41 -2.33
N LEU A 79 -6.10 -7.50 -2.24
CA LEU A 79 -5.41 -8.65 -1.68
C LEU A 79 -5.34 -8.58 -0.16
N GLU A 80 -5.10 -7.39 0.40
CA GLU A 80 -5.05 -7.17 1.84
C GLU A 80 -5.20 -5.68 2.21
N THR A 81 -5.48 -5.43 3.48
CA THR A 81 -5.39 -4.11 4.13
C THR A 81 -4.59 -4.22 5.42
N TRP A 82 -3.72 -3.24 5.69
CA TRP A 82 -2.86 -3.21 6.87
C TRP A 82 -2.70 -1.79 7.41
N ARG A 83 -2.26 -1.67 8.65
CA ARG A 83 -2.15 -0.37 9.32
C ARG A 83 -0.88 0.37 8.88
N ILE A 84 -0.90 1.68 9.05
CA ILE A 84 0.31 2.50 8.87
C ILE A 84 1.37 2.02 9.87
N GLY A 85 2.59 1.77 9.37
CA GLY A 85 3.72 1.28 10.16
C GLY A 85 3.88 -0.25 10.18
N GLU A 86 2.90 -1.00 9.64
CA GLU A 86 3.02 -2.44 9.43
C GLU A 86 3.61 -2.76 8.04
N GLU A 87 4.15 -3.96 7.89
CA GLU A 87 4.64 -4.50 6.62
C GLU A 87 3.53 -5.31 5.92
N PRO A 88 3.39 -5.19 4.59
CA PRO A 88 2.43 -5.99 3.83
C PRO A 88 2.89 -7.46 3.72
N ARG A 89 1.94 -8.39 3.64
CA ARG A 89 2.22 -9.79 3.30
C ARG A 89 2.55 -9.95 1.82
N TYR A 90 1.77 -9.31 0.97
CA TYR A 90 1.97 -9.36 -0.47
C TYR A 90 2.90 -8.23 -0.88
N ARG A 91 4.02 -8.54 -1.54
CA ARG A 91 4.93 -7.53 -2.09
C ARG A 91 4.73 -7.41 -3.60
N THR A 92 4.91 -6.20 -4.11
CA THR A 92 5.04 -5.96 -5.56
C THR A 92 6.44 -6.35 -6.03
N ASP A 93 6.55 -7.00 -7.18
CA ASP A 93 7.84 -7.31 -7.83
C ASP A 93 8.44 -6.10 -8.60
N GLY A 94 7.79 -4.93 -8.49
CA GLY A 94 8.16 -3.70 -9.21
C GLY A 94 7.77 -3.69 -10.69
N ARG A 95 7.25 -4.80 -11.22
CA ARG A 95 6.74 -4.94 -12.60
C ARG A 95 5.23 -5.19 -12.65
N GLY A 96 4.56 -5.18 -11.50
CA GLY A 96 3.12 -5.38 -11.35
C GLY A 96 2.71 -6.81 -10.98
N GLY A 97 3.66 -7.72 -10.81
CA GLY A 97 3.44 -9.04 -10.22
C GLY A 97 3.32 -9.00 -8.70
N VAL A 98 2.90 -10.12 -8.12
CA VAL A 98 2.72 -10.30 -6.68
C VAL A 98 3.64 -11.40 -6.16
N ILE A 99 4.25 -11.15 -5.02
CA ILE A 99 5.04 -12.11 -4.25
C ILE A 99 4.33 -12.30 -2.91
N ASP A 100 3.94 -13.53 -2.58
CA ASP A 100 3.38 -13.87 -1.28
C ASP A 100 4.50 -14.28 -0.33
N THR A 101 4.89 -13.38 0.56
CA THR A 101 6.03 -13.60 1.47
C THR A 101 5.81 -14.72 2.50
N GLN A 102 4.58 -15.20 2.67
CA GLN A 102 4.29 -16.30 3.59
C GLN A 102 4.42 -17.66 2.91
N ALA A 103 4.09 -17.77 1.62
CA ALA A 103 4.23 -19.00 0.85
C ALA A 103 5.71 -19.38 0.61
N ASP A 104 6.60 -18.39 0.51
CA ASP A 104 8.04 -18.62 0.32
C ASP A 104 8.71 -19.19 1.58
N ASN A 105 8.16 -18.95 2.78
CA ASN A 105 8.70 -19.47 4.04
C ASN A 105 8.30 -20.92 4.34
N ASP A 106 7.21 -21.40 3.74
CA ASP A 106 6.74 -22.79 3.89
C ASP A 106 7.43 -23.76 2.91
N GLY A 107 8.44 -23.26 2.18
CA GLY A 107 9.02 -23.90 1.00
C GLY A 107 10.49 -24.30 1.09
N GLU A 108 11.08 -24.57 2.27
CA GLU A 108 12.35 -25.35 2.34
C GLU A 108 12.63 -25.94 3.73
N GLU A 109 11.96 -27.04 4.10
CA GLU A 109 12.55 -28.06 4.99
C GLU A 109 12.01 -29.44 4.61
N VAL A 110 12.52 -29.98 3.50
CA VAL A 110 12.51 -31.43 3.23
C VAL A 110 13.96 -31.91 3.27
N ALA A 111 14.38 -32.37 4.45
CA ALA A 111 15.54 -33.23 4.65
C ALA A 111 15.12 -34.41 5.54
#